data_AF-A0A0B6Z3D4-F1
#
_entry.id   AF-A0A0B6Z3D4-F1
#
_cell.length_a   1.000
_cell.length_b   1.000
_cell.length_c   1.000
_cell.angle_alpha   90.00
_cell.angle_beta   90.00
_cell.angle_gamma   90.00
#
_symmetry.space_group_name_H-M   'P 1'
#
loop_
_entity.id
_entity.type
_entity.pdbx_description
1 polymer ?
#
loop_
_entity_poly.entity_id
_entity_poly.type
_entity_poly.pdbx_seq_one_letter_code
_entity_poly.pdbx_strand_id
1 'polypeptide(L)'
;CEAIDMWSLGCVIAELFLGWPLYPGSSEYDQIRYISQTQGLPAEHMLSAATKTNRFFIRDNTDGSYPFWRLKSPEEHELETKIKSKEARKYIFNCLEDIGQVRRKDINVPTDMEGSELLVEKLDRQDFVELLKKMLTLDQERRITPREAIVHKFVSLDRLKDYPHTVIYKASLNAMDIAYK
;
A
#
# COMPACT_ATOMS: atom_id res chain seq x y z
N CYS A 1 -12.52 1.08 -14.79
CA CYS A 1 -12.54 2.30 -13.93
C CYS A 1 -12.46 1.92 -12.46
N GLU A 2 -13.38 1.08 -11.97
CA GLU A 2 -13.46 0.65 -10.57
C GLU A 2 -12.13 0.16 -9.95
N ALA A 3 -11.32 -0.62 -10.67
CA ALA A 3 -10.04 -1.11 -10.13
C ALA A 3 -9.03 0.01 -9.84
N ILE A 4 -9.02 1.10 -10.61
CA ILE A 4 -8.12 2.25 -10.39
C ILE A 4 -8.58 3.04 -9.17
N ASP A 5 -9.89 3.16 -8.98
CA ASP A 5 -10.48 3.79 -7.80
C ASP A 5 -10.11 3.01 -6.53
N MET A 6 -10.11 1.67 -6.59
CA MET A 6 -9.66 0.82 -5.47
C MET A 6 -8.17 0.99 -5.14
N TRP A 7 -7.31 1.16 -6.14
CA TRP A 7 -5.90 1.51 -5.90
C TRP A 7 -5.78 2.87 -5.20
N SER A 8 -6.52 3.85 -5.69
CA SER A 8 -6.50 5.22 -5.15
C SER A 8 -7.01 5.25 -3.71
N LEU A 9 -8.08 4.50 -3.42
CA LEU A 9 -8.60 4.30 -2.07
C LEU A 9 -7.56 3.63 -1.16
N GLY A 10 -6.84 2.61 -1.65
CA GLY A 10 -5.72 1.99 -0.94
C GLY A 10 -4.66 3.01 -0.52
N CYS A 11 -4.25 3.90 -1.44
CA CYS A 11 -3.31 4.98 -1.11
C CYS A 11 -3.88 5.95 -0.07
N VAL A 12 -5.16 6.32 -0.17
CA VAL A 12 -5.83 7.23 0.78
C VAL A 12 -5.89 6.62 2.18
N ILE A 13 -6.33 5.36 2.33
CA ILE A 13 -6.41 4.74 3.66
C ILE A 13 -5.02 4.52 4.27
N ALA A 14 -4.00 4.25 3.45
CA ALA A 14 -2.61 4.19 3.92
C ALA A 14 -2.11 5.56 4.39
N GLU A 15 -2.44 6.64 3.68
CA GLU A 15 -2.11 8.00 4.07
C GLU A 15 -2.78 8.40 5.39
N LEU A 16 -4.07 8.05 5.56
CA LEU A 16 -4.79 8.28 6.82
C LEU A 16 -4.14 7.54 8.00
N PHE A 17 -3.66 6.31 7.77
CA PHE A 17 -2.97 5.53 8.78
C PHE A 17 -1.57 6.09 9.12
N LEU A 18 -0.82 6.52 8.10
CA LEU A 18 0.57 6.99 8.26
C LEU A 18 0.68 8.48 8.64
N GLY A 19 -0.38 9.27 8.40
CA GLY A 19 -0.33 10.73 8.44
C GLY A 19 0.59 11.36 7.38
N TRP A 20 0.98 10.59 6.37
CA TRP A 20 1.83 11.02 5.25
C TRP A 20 1.53 10.15 4.01
N PRO A 21 1.55 10.70 2.79
CA PRO A 21 1.27 9.90 1.59
C PRO A 21 2.21 8.70 1.47
N LEU A 22 1.64 7.53 1.15
CA LEU A 22 2.42 6.29 0.99
C LEU A 22 3.43 6.38 -0.17
N TYR A 23 3.00 6.98 -1.28
CA TYR A 23 3.81 7.16 -2.49
C TYR A 23 3.76 8.62 -2.97
N PRO A 24 4.54 9.55 -2.37
CA PRO A 24 4.57 10.98 -2.71
C PRO A 24 5.49 11.26 -3.90
N GLY A 25 5.25 10.62 -5.06
CA GLY A 25 6.09 10.81 -6.25
C GLY A 25 6.01 12.24 -6.80
N SER A 26 7.16 12.89 -7.00
CA SER A 26 7.23 14.21 -7.65
C SER A 26 7.25 14.14 -9.18
N SER A 27 7.33 12.93 -9.74
CA SER A 27 7.34 12.62 -11.17
C SER A 27 6.70 11.25 -11.40
N GLU A 28 6.27 10.94 -12.64
CA GLU A 28 5.77 9.59 -12.99
C GLU A 28 6.82 8.51 -12.67
N TYR A 29 8.11 8.80 -12.86
CA TYR A 29 9.21 7.89 -12.53
C TYR A 29 9.36 7.67 -11.03
N ASP A 30 9.37 8.74 -10.22
CA ASP A 30 9.43 8.60 -8.76
C ASP A 30 8.25 7.80 -8.22
N GLN A 31 7.04 8.03 -8.77
CA GLN A 31 5.84 7.27 -8.40
C GLN A 31 6.04 5.77 -8.63
N ILE A 32 6.44 5.38 -9.84
CA ILE A 32 6.68 3.97 -10.19
C ILE A 32 7.85 3.37 -9.41
N ARG A 33 8.90 4.16 -9.16
CA ARG A 33 10.05 3.73 -8.35
C ARG A 33 9.64 3.44 -6.92
N TYR A 34 8.86 4.31 -6.29
CA TYR A 34 8.40 4.08 -4.92
C TYR A 34 7.49 2.86 -4.82
N ILE A 35 6.55 2.69 -5.76
CA ILE A 35 5.69 1.50 -5.83
C ILE A 35 6.55 0.25 -5.98
N SER A 36 7.50 0.26 -6.93
CA SER A 36 8.34 -0.92 -7.24
C SER A 36 9.27 -1.30 -6.09
N GLN A 37 9.76 -0.32 -5.33
CA GLN A 37 10.61 -0.58 -4.16
C GLN A 37 9.85 -1.24 -3.00
N THR A 38 8.57 -0.91 -2.82
CA THR A 38 7.75 -1.46 -1.73
C THR A 38 6.96 -2.70 -2.12
N GLN A 39 6.65 -2.90 -3.41
CA GLN A 39 5.77 -4.00 -3.85
C GLN A 39 6.42 -4.94 -4.87
N GLY A 40 7.68 -4.69 -5.24
CA GLY A 40 8.33 -5.37 -6.34
C GLY A 40 7.91 -4.83 -7.71
N LEU A 41 8.54 -5.34 -8.76
CA LEU A 41 8.24 -4.94 -10.14
C LEU A 41 6.87 -5.51 -10.56
N PRO A 42 6.11 -4.77 -11.40
CA PRO A 42 4.95 -5.36 -12.06
C PRO A 42 5.32 -6.61 -12.84
N ALA A 43 4.37 -7.54 -12.97
CA ALA A 43 4.60 -8.80 -13.68
C ALA A 43 5.01 -8.56 -15.15
N GLU A 44 5.80 -9.48 -15.71
CA GLU A 44 6.37 -9.32 -17.06
C GLU A 44 5.30 -9.09 -18.13
N HIS A 45 4.15 -9.77 -18.05
CA HIS A 45 3.06 -9.58 -19.00
C HIS A 45 2.48 -8.15 -18.95
N MET A 46 2.42 -7.53 -17.76
CA MET A 46 1.97 -6.14 -17.59
C MET A 46 2.97 -5.16 -18.20
N LEU A 47 4.25 -5.36 -17.90
CA LEU A 47 5.33 -4.53 -18.46
C LEU A 47 5.40 -4.65 -19.99
N SER A 48 5.18 -5.85 -20.51
CA SER A 48 5.22 -6.11 -21.97
C SER A 48 4.00 -5.54 -22.69
N ALA A 49 2.84 -5.47 -22.04
CA ALA A 49 1.61 -4.90 -22.61
C ALA A 49 1.51 -3.36 -22.46
N ALA A 50 2.20 -2.78 -21.47
CA ALA A 50 2.08 -1.35 -21.17
C ALA A 50 2.84 -0.45 -22.16
N THR A 51 2.15 0.58 -22.66
CA THR A 51 2.68 1.49 -23.69
C THR A 51 3.80 2.41 -23.21
N LYS A 52 3.87 2.68 -21.90
CA LYS A 52 4.86 3.57 -21.27
C LYS A 52 6.04 2.84 -20.62
N THR A 53 6.11 1.50 -20.70
CA THR A 53 7.13 0.71 -19.99
C THR A 53 8.55 1.19 -20.23
N ASN A 54 8.92 1.43 -21.49
CA ASN A 54 10.27 1.86 -21.88
C ASN A 54 10.67 3.25 -21.34
N ARG A 55 9.74 4.03 -20.79
CA ARG A 55 10.06 5.30 -20.12
C ARG A 55 10.70 5.09 -18.75
N PHE A 56 10.37 4.00 -18.07
CA PHE A 56 10.77 3.75 -16.68
C PHE A 56 11.58 2.47 -16.49
N PHE A 57 11.38 1.48 -17.37
CA PHE A 57 12.03 0.17 -17.31
C PHE A 57 12.89 -0.05 -18.55
N ILE A 58 13.88 -0.92 -18.41
CA ILE A 58 14.67 -1.44 -19.53
C ILE A 58 14.75 -2.97 -19.43
N ARG A 59 15.02 -3.62 -20.56
CA ARG A 59 15.38 -5.04 -20.55
C ARG A 59 16.87 -5.15 -20.32
N ASP A 60 17.24 -5.75 -19.20
CA ASP A 60 18.63 -6.05 -18.90
C ASP A 60 19.02 -7.40 -19.49
N ASN A 61 20.22 -7.47 -20.06
CA ASN A 61 20.81 -8.62 -20.73
C ASN A 61 22.23 -8.92 -20.20
N THR A 62 22.59 -8.38 -19.04
CA THR A 62 23.98 -8.29 -18.55
C THR A 62 24.69 -9.60 -18.19
N ASP A 63 24.11 -10.79 -18.43
CA ASP A 63 24.78 -12.05 -18.05
C ASP A 63 24.51 -13.25 -18.98
N GLY A 64 24.12 -13.00 -20.24
CA GLY A 64 23.81 -14.08 -21.20
C GLY A 64 22.56 -14.93 -20.84
N SER A 65 21.90 -14.61 -19.73
CA SER A 65 20.59 -15.11 -19.33
C SER A 65 19.47 -14.44 -20.14
N TYR A 66 18.25 -14.98 -20.02
CA TYR A 66 17.07 -14.42 -20.67
C TYR A 66 16.84 -12.96 -20.25
N PRO A 67 16.48 -12.06 -21.20
CA PRO A 67 16.23 -10.65 -20.93
C PRO A 67 15.15 -10.49 -19.87
N PHE A 68 15.45 -9.79 -18.77
CA PHE A 68 14.48 -9.48 -17.72
C PHE A 68 14.25 -7.98 -17.61
N TRP A 69 13.05 -7.59 -17.20
CA TRP A 69 12.74 -6.19 -16.95
C TRP A 69 13.38 -5.72 -15.66
N ARG A 70 14.06 -4.57 -15.71
CA ARG A 70 14.48 -3.84 -14.52
C ARG A 70 14.03 -2.39 -14.60
N LEU A 71 13.83 -1.77 -13.44
CA LEU A 71 13.64 -0.33 -13.37
C LEU A 71 14.96 0.36 -13.75
N LYS A 72 14.88 1.48 -14.47
CA LYS A 72 16.02 2.38 -14.68
C LYS A 72 16.54 2.86 -13.33
N SER A 73 17.84 3.13 -13.21
CA SER A 73 18.38 3.83 -12.06
C SER A 73 17.97 5.31 -12.11
N PRO A 74 17.94 6.03 -10.96
CA PRO A 74 17.70 7.47 -10.95
C PRO A 74 18.63 8.24 -11.90
N GLU A 75 19.89 7.81 -11.99
CA GLU A 75 20.91 8.41 -12.86
C GLU A 75 20.61 8.16 -14.34
N GLU A 76 20.25 6.92 -14.71
CA GLU A 76 19.86 6.58 -16.09
C GLU A 76 18.64 7.40 -16.55
N HIS A 77 17.62 7.51 -15.68
CA HIS A 77 16.43 8.29 -15.99
C HIS A 77 16.72 9.80 -16.08
N GLU A 78 17.55 10.33 -15.19
CA GLU A 78 17.96 11.74 -15.20
C GLU A 78 18.77 12.08 -16.47
N LEU A 79 19.65 11.19 -16.93
CA LEU A 79 20.42 11.39 -18.15
C LEU A 79 19.53 11.55 -19.39
N GLU A 80 18.49 10.72 -19.51
CA GLU A 80 17.55 10.71 -20.63
C GLU A 80 16.55 11.86 -20.59
N THR A 81 15.95 12.13 -19.42
CA THR A 81 14.81 13.05 -19.30
C THR A 81 15.16 14.43 -18.78
N LYS A 82 16.36 14.58 -18.20
CA LYS A 82 16.80 15.77 -17.42
C LYS A 82 15.94 16.03 -16.18
N ILE A 83 15.11 15.08 -15.75
CA ILE A 83 14.31 15.16 -14.54
C ILE A 83 15.08 14.49 -13.41
N LYS A 84 15.43 15.26 -12.38
CA LYS A 84 16.13 14.76 -11.20
C LYS A 84 15.14 14.10 -10.23
N SER A 85 15.45 12.86 -9.84
CA SER A 85 14.66 12.12 -8.86
C SER A 85 14.81 12.74 -7.46
N LYS A 86 13.73 12.69 -6.67
CA LYS A 86 13.73 13.16 -5.27
C LYS A 86 13.34 12.03 -4.32
N GLU A 87 13.70 12.17 -3.05
CA GLU A 87 13.13 11.33 -1.99
C GLU A 87 12.17 12.18 -1.16
N ALA A 88 10.88 11.89 -1.29
CA ALA A 88 9.80 12.62 -0.62
C ALA A 88 9.05 11.75 0.40
N ARG A 89 9.43 10.48 0.56
CA ARG A 89 8.80 9.59 1.54
C ARG A 89 9.33 9.88 2.93
N LYS A 90 8.40 10.04 3.87
CA LYS A 90 8.69 9.99 5.31
C LYS A 90 8.97 8.56 5.77
N TYR A 91 8.30 7.57 5.16
CA TYR A 91 8.44 6.15 5.47
C TYR A 91 8.89 5.38 4.23
N ILE A 92 9.98 4.63 4.35
CA ILE A 92 10.49 3.76 3.28
C ILE A 92 10.30 2.32 3.74
N PHE A 93 9.36 1.62 3.11
CA PHE A 93 9.01 0.24 3.43
C PHE A 93 9.59 -0.71 2.37
N ASN A 94 10.07 -1.88 2.82
CA ASN A 94 10.52 -2.95 1.92
C ASN A 94 9.32 -3.76 1.41
N CYS A 95 8.26 -3.85 2.21
CA CYS A 95 7.01 -4.50 1.85
C CYS A 95 5.81 -3.81 2.51
N LEU A 96 4.59 -4.05 2.02
CA LEU A 96 3.38 -3.46 2.63
C LEU A 96 3.12 -3.98 4.05
N GLU A 97 3.64 -5.16 4.39
CA GLU A 97 3.57 -5.75 5.73
C GLU A 97 4.26 -4.90 6.80
N ASP A 98 5.30 -4.16 6.41
CA ASP A 98 6.04 -3.27 7.32
C ASP A 98 5.17 -2.11 7.83
N ILE A 99 4.10 -1.75 7.11
CA ILE A 99 3.14 -0.71 7.53
C ILE A 99 2.49 -1.10 8.87
N GLY A 100 2.20 -2.38 9.09
CA GLY A 100 1.64 -2.87 10.35
C GLY A 100 2.59 -2.73 11.54
N GLN A 101 3.89 -2.56 11.30
CA GLN A 101 4.92 -2.49 12.33
C GLN A 101 5.28 -1.06 12.72
N VAL A 102 4.69 -0.05 12.07
CA VAL A 102 4.91 1.36 12.39
C VAL A 102 4.59 1.61 13.87
N ARG A 103 5.50 2.32 14.55
CA ARG A 103 5.41 2.54 15.99
C ARG A 103 4.15 3.36 16.28
N ARG A 104 3.38 2.93 17.28
CA ARG A 104 2.12 3.59 17.68
C ARG A 104 2.26 5.10 17.90
N LYS A 105 3.34 5.52 18.55
CA LYS A 105 3.63 6.95 18.76
C LYS A 105 3.78 7.75 17.47
N ASP A 106 4.24 7.13 16.38
CA ASP A 106 4.49 7.81 15.11
C ASP A 106 3.19 7.98 14.30
N ILE A 107 2.11 7.31 14.71
CA ILE A 107 0.77 7.33 14.13
C ILE A 107 -0.31 7.74 15.15
N ASN A 108 0.08 8.41 16.24
CA ASN A 108 -0.81 8.91 17.30
C ASN A 108 -1.72 7.84 17.97
N VAL A 109 -1.28 6.60 18.02
CA VAL A 109 -1.97 5.52 18.75
C VAL A 109 -1.43 5.43 20.19
N PRO A 110 -2.30 5.26 21.21
CA PRO A 110 -1.86 5.08 22.60
C PRO A 110 -0.86 3.92 22.78
N THR A 111 0.19 4.15 23.56
CA THR A 111 1.27 3.17 23.76
C THR A 111 1.12 2.31 25.00
N ASP A 112 0.27 2.73 25.93
CA ASP A 112 -0.01 2.16 27.26
C ASP A 112 -1.10 1.09 27.25
N MET A 113 -1.51 0.62 26.06
CA MET A 113 -2.48 -0.46 25.92
C MET A 113 -1.93 -1.79 26.42
N GLU A 114 -2.71 -2.50 27.24
CA GLU A 114 -2.39 -3.82 27.77
C GLU A 114 -3.53 -4.81 27.56
N GLY A 115 -3.23 -6.11 27.74
CA GLY A 115 -4.23 -7.18 27.71
C GLY A 115 -5.04 -7.24 26.42
N SER A 116 -6.37 -7.23 26.53
CA SER A 116 -7.28 -7.35 25.38
C SER A 116 -7.24 -6.14 24.45
N GLU A 117 -6.99 -4.92 24.96
CA GLU A 117 -6.88 -3.72 24.11
C GLU A 117 -5.69 -3.85 23.16
N LEU A 118 -4.54 -4.27 23.71
CA LEU A 118 -3.33 -4.49 22.93
C LEU A 118 -3.51 -5.59 21.87
N LEU A 119 -4.25 -6.64 22.21
CA LEU A 119 -4.54 -7.73 21.27
C LEU A 119 -5.45 -7.24 20.14
N VAL A 120 -6.56 -6.60 20.47
CA VAL A 120 -7.54 -6.06 19.50
C VAL A 120 -6.88 -5.09 18.54
N GLU A 121 -6.05 -4.18 19.05
CA GLU A 121 -5.26 -3.25 18.24
C GLU A 121 -4.39 -3.99 17.20
N LYS A 122 -3.69 -5.04 17.64
CA LYS A 122 -2.86 -5.86 16.74
C LYS A 122 -3.70 -6.58 15.69
N LEU A 123 -4.88 -7.10 16.05
CA LEU A 123 -5.76 -7.79 15.11
C LEU A 123 -6.31 -6.82 14.07
N ASP A 124 -6.78 -5.66 14.51
CA ASP A 124 -7.32 -4.61 13.64
C ASP A 124 -6.28 -4.16 12.62
N ARG A 125 -5.04 -3.94 13.10
CA ARG A 125 -3.93 -3.55 12.23
C ARG A 125 -3.52 -4.64 11.24
N GLN A 126 -3.57 -5.91 11.63
CA GLN A 126 -3.33 -7.03 10.71
C GLN A 126 -4.38 -7.05 9.60
N ASP A 127 -5.66 -6.92 9.97
CA ASP A 127 -6.77 -6.93 9.01
C ASP A 127 -6.72 -5.70 8.09
N PHE A 128 -6.30 -4.53 8.61
CA PHE A 128 -6.03 -3.33 7.83
C PHE A 128 -4.97 -3.56 6.76
N VAL A 129 -3.80 -4.08 7.14
CA VAL A 129 -2.69 -4.36 6.21
C VAL A 129 -3.10 -5.41 5.18
N GLU A 130 -3.86 -6.43 5.58
CA GLU A 130 -4.39 -7.44 4.65
C GLU A 130 -5.30 -6.79 3.59
N LEU A 131 -6.23 -5.92 4.00
CA LEU A 131 -7.08 -5.19 3.07
C LEU A 131 -6.26 -4.28 2.14
N LEU A 132 -5.31 -3.54 2.71
CA LEU A 132 -4.48 -2.60 2.00
C LEU A 132 -3.68 -3.29 0.89
N LYS A 133 -3.09 -4.47 1.17
CA LYS A 133 -2.40 -5.28 0.17
C LYS A 133 -3.32 -5.70 -0.98
N LYS A 134 -4.57 -6.06 -0.69
CA LYS A 134 -5.55 -6.45 -1.71
C LYS A 134 -6.00 -5.25 -2.56
N MET A 135 -6.11 -4.06 -1.97
CA MET A 135 -6.40 -2.80 -2.69
C MET A 135 -5.23 -2.35 -3.58
N LEU A 136 -4.00 -2.49 -3.07
CA LEU A 136 -2.78 -2.11 -3.76
C LEU A 136 -2.17 -3.23 -4.62
N THR A 137 -2.94 -4.26 -4.96
CA THR A 137 -2.45 -5.30 -5.87
C THR A 137 -2.15 -4.68 -7.24
N LEU A 138 -0.92 -4.87 -7.75
CA LEU A 138 -0.45 -4.28 -9.00
C LEU A 138 -1.29 -4.74 -10.20
N ASP A 139 -1.56 -6.04 -10.27
CA ASP A 139 -2.43 -6.65 -11.27
C ASP A 139 -3.90 -6.23 -11.01
N GLN A 140 -4.47 -5.50 -11.96
CA GLN A 140 -5.84 -5.00 -11.85
C GLN A 140 -6.89 -6.11 -11.81
N GLU A 141 -6.61 -7.28 -12.41
CA GLU A 141 -7.57 -8.39 -12.47
C GLU A 141 -7.61 -9.16 -11.15
N ARG A 142 -6.54 -9.07 -10.35
CA ARG A 142 -6.42 -9.69 -9.03
C ARG A 142 -6.72 -8.73 -7.88
N ARG A 143 -6.92 -7.45 -8.19
CA ARG A 143 -7.21 -6.41 -7.19
C ARG A 143 -8.62 -6.59 -6.66
N ILE A 144 -8.78 -6.41 -5.35
CA ILE A 144 -10.08 -6.51 -4.69
C ILE A 144 -11.07 -5.51 -5.25
N THR A 145 -12.30 -5.96 -5.45
CA THR A 145 -13.43 -5.12 -5.84
C THR A 145 -14.05 -4.42 -4.63
N PRO A 146 -14.78 -3.30 -4.79
CA PRO A 146 -15.54 -2.67 -3.71
C PRO A 146 -16.48 -3.64 -2.98
N ARG A 147 -17.15 -4.53 -3.71
CA ARG A 147 -18.06 -5.54 -3.14
C ARG A 147 -17.34 -6.57 -2.27
N GLU A 148 -16.09 -6.89 -2.58
CA GLU A 148 -15.27 -7.76 -1.75
C GLU A 148 -14.63 -7.00 -0.58
N ALA A 149 -14.29 -5.72 -0.78
CA ALA A 149 -13.70 -4.89 0.26
C ALA A 149 -14.66 -4.61 1.42
N ILE A 150 -15.95 -4.38 1.13
CA ILE A 150 -16.96 -4.10 2.15
C ILE A 150 -17.21 -5.30 3.09
N VAL A 151 -17.02 -6.53 2.59
CA VAL A 151 -17.14 -7.76 3.38
C VAL A 151 -15.81 -8.21 3.98
N HIS A 152 -14.73 -7.45 3.78
CA HIS A 152 -13.43 -7.76 4.35
C HIS A 152 -13.48 -7.69 5.88
N LYS A 153 -12.67 -8.50 6.57
CA LYS A 153 -12.63 -8.59 8.05
C LYS A 153 -12.41 -7.24 8.73
N PHE A 154 -11.58 -6.40 8.11
CA PHE A 154 -11.32 -5.03 8.56
C PHE A 154 -12.59 -4.15 8.54
N VAL A 155 -13.37 -4.19 7.46
CA VAL A 155 -14.57 -3.35 7.31
C VAL A 155 -15.75 -3.92 8.09
N SER A 156 -15.89 -5.25 8.09
CA SER A 156 -16.95 -5.97 8.80
C SER A 156 -16.69 -6.12 10.31
N LEU A 157 -15.49 -5.75 10.78
CA LEU A 157 -15.03 -5.91 12.17
C LEU A 157 -15.14 -7.36 12.68
N ASP A 158 -15.04 -8.33 11.77
CA ASP A 158 -15.38 -9.74 12.02
C ASP A 158 -14.57 -10.36 13.16
N ARG A 159 -13.28 -10.01 13.29
CA ARG A 159 -12.41 -10.49 14.38
C ARG A 159 -12.56 -9.70 15.66
N LEU A 160 -12.97 -8.44 15.57
CA LEU A 160 -13.05 -7.55 16.73
C LEU A 160 -14.35 -7.76 17.52
N LYS A 161 -15.40 -8.28 16.88
CA LYS A 161 -16.71 -8.57 17.52
C LYS A 161 -16.61 -9.55 18.70
N ASP A 162 -15.55 -10.36 18.75
CA ASP A 162 -15.26 -11.29 19.85
C ASP A 162 -14.73 -10.57 21.10
N TYR A 163 -14.45 -9.26 21.01
CA TYR A 163 -13.93 -8.41 22.08
C TYR A 163 -14.80 -7.17 22.34
N PRO A 164 -16.11 -7.34 22.59
CA PRO A 164 -17.09 -6.25 22.63
C PRO A 164 -16.85 -5.24 23.77
N HIS A 165 -16.09 -5.64 24.80
CA HIS A 165 -15.77 -4.79 25.94
C HIS A 165 -14.72 -3.73 25.61
N THR A 166 -13.87 -3.96 24.60
CA THR A 166 -12.72 -3.10 24.29
C THR A 166 -13.13 -1.74 23.75
N VAL A 167 -12.34 -0.72 24.09
CA VAL A 167 -12.55 0.66 23.63
C VAL A 167 -12.35 0.73 22.12
N ILE A 168 -11.35 0.02 21.59
CA ILE A 168 -11.07 -0.01 20.15
C ILE A 168 -12.25 -0.55 19.36
N TYR A 169 -12.82 -1.70 19.76
CA TYR A 169 -13.98 -2.25 19.04
C TYR A 169 -15.17 -1.28 19.04
N LYS A 170 -15.50 -0.67 20.19
CA LYS A 170 -16.59 0.30 20.29
C LYS A 170 -16.36 1.53 19.41
N ALA A 171 -15.12 2.03 19.37
CA ALA A 171 -14.75 3.16 18.53
C ALA A 171 -14.85 2.81 17.04
N SER A 172 -14.31 1.65 16.62
CA SER A 172 -14.37 1.16 15.25
C SER A 172 -15.81 0.92 14.80
N LEU A 173 -16.66 0.35 15.66
CA LEU A 173 -18.09 0.14 15.36
C LEU A 173 -18.81 1.47 15.11
N ASN A 174 -18.62 2.46 15.98
CA ASN A 174 -19.23 3.78 15.80
C ASN A 174 -18.74 4.48 14.52
N ALA A 175 -17.45 4.38 14.21
CA ALA A 175 -16.90 4.92 12.97
C ALA A 175 -17.52 4.27 11.72
N MET A 176 -17.71 2.96 11.73
CA MET A 176 -18.36 2.23 10.64
C MET A 176 -19.85 2.58 10.53
N ASP A 177 -20.58 2.66 11.64
CA ASP A 177 -22.01 3.03 11.65
C ASP A 177 -22.26 4.44 11.07
N ILE A 178 -21.32 5.37 11.26
CA ILE A 178 -21.38 6.70 10.64
C ILE A 178 -21.15 6.61 9.13
N ALA A 179 -20.24 5.76 8.67
CA ALA A 179 -19.93 5.59 7.25
C ALA A 179 -21.06 4.92 6.45
N TYR A 180 -21.95 4.17 7.12
CA TYR A 180 -23.11 3.50 6.50
C TYR A 180 -24.41 4.33 6.53
N LYS A 181 -24.39 5.53 7.11
CA LYS A 181 -25.52 6.48 7.10
C LYS A 181 -25.38 7.49 5.99
#